data_AF-A0A4V5N5X6-F1
#
_entry.id   AF-A0A4V5N5X6-F1
#
_cell.length_a   1.000
_cell.length_b   1.000
_cell.length_c   1.000
_cell.angle_alpha   90.00
_cell.angle_beta   90.00
_cell.angle_gamma   90.00
#
_symmetry.space_group_name_H-M   'P 1'
#
loop_
_entity.id
_entity.type
_entity.pdbx_description
1 polymer ?
#
loop_
_entity_poly.entity_id
_entity_poly.type
_entity_poly.pdbx_seq_one_letter_code
_entity_poly.pdbx_strand_id
1 'polypeptide(L)'
;MLTLEDAGKALRSLHASPLIEIHVGVGNPPFFIQQAFLEATSDFFIAALRPHMFEEGKAKRLDFPEDDLEAWGVLLVYILQRRVPCNLREHEELCTRCWQLGDAYSIPEFRDQAMIHLVSSHRTGHVITRQAATLGLKVSAPNSKMRRLVAEELAFKMKEERASGRFVMKDLEETIDGQGMPGEYLLAVERLKDGGRPREFQGRTTGIEVYLNVGRLDFLVGKDLARQLPFYLD
;
A
#
# COMPACT_ATOMS: atom_id res chain seq x y z
N MET A 1 21.42 15.91 10.06
CA MET A 1 22.14 15.20 11.15
C MET A 1 21.30 15.37 12.39
N LEU A 2 20.82 14.29 13.01
CA LEU A 2 19.99 14.36 14.21
C LEU A 2 20.87 14.74 15.41
N THR A 3 20.46 15.71 16.23
CA THR A 3 21.23 16.14 17.40
C THR A 3 20.71 15.49 18.69
N LEU A 4 21.51 15.50 19.76
CA LEU A 4 21.07 15.05 21.09
C LEU A 4 19.93 15.93 21.64
N GLU A 5 19.88 17.20 21.25
CA GLU A 5 18.81 18.12 21.62
C GLU A 5 17.49 17.73 20.93
N ASP A 6 17.55 17.34 19.65
CA ASP A 6 16.39 16.81 18.92
C ASP A 6 15.85 15.54 19.57
N ALA A 7 16.74 14.63 20.00
CA ALA A 7 16.36 13.41 20.71
C ALA A 7 15.68 13.73 22.06
N GLY A 8 16.22 14.70 22.82
CA GLY A 8 15.61 15.14 24.08
C GLY A 8 14.23 15.79 23.88
N LYS A 9 14.05 16.57 22.80
CA LYS A 9 12.75 17.17 22.44
C LYS A 9 11.75 16.10 22.03
N ALA A 10 12.17 15.12 21.24
CA ALA A 10 11.33 13.99 20.83
C ALA A 10 10.86 13.17 22.04
N LEU A 11 11.76 12.84 22.97
CA LEU A 11 11.42 12.10 24.19
C LEU A 11 10.39 12.83 25.06
N ARG A 12 10.54 14.14 25.25
CA ARG A 12 9.56 14.94 25.99
C ARG A 12 8.20 14.99 25.30
N SER A 13 8.19 15.10 23.97
CA SER A 13 6.96 15.04 23.18
C SER A 13 6.26 13.69 23.30
N LEU A 14 7.04 12.60 23.34
CA LEU A 14 6.56 11.23 23.49
C LEU A 14 5.89 11.03 24.85
N HIS A 15 6.51 11.49 25.93
CA HIS A 15 5.97 11.39 27.29
C HIS A 15 4.69 12.20 27.50
N ALA A 16 4.55 13.34 26.81
CA ALA A 16 3.36 14.18 26.89
C ALA A 16 2.23 13.72 25.94
N SER A 17 2.52 12.83 24.99
CA SER A 17 1.55 12.40 23.99
C SER A 17 0.54 11.42 24.59
N PRO A 18 -0.77 11.67 24.46
CA PRO A 18 -1.77 10.72 24.87
C PRO A 18 -1.72 9.46 24.00
N LEU A 19 -2.20 8.35 24.57
CA LEU A 19 -2.43 7.10 23.86
C LEU A 19 -3.80 7.19 23.16
N ILE A 20 -3.83 6.76 21.90
CA ILE A 20 -5.05 6.67 21.08
C ILE A 20 -5.42 5.21 20.94
N GLU A 21 -6.70 4.93 21.16
CA GLU A 21 -7.32 3.63 20.92
C GLU A 21 -7.83 3.57 19.47
N ILE A 22 -7.43 2.55 18.70
CA ILE A 22 -7.81 2.38 17.30
C ILE A 22 -8.58 1.06 17.15
N HIS A 23 -9.85 1.16 16.75
CA HIS A 23 -10.70 0.01 16.42
C HIS A 23 -10.72 -0.17 14.91
N VAL A 24 -10.38 -1.37 14.43
CA VAL A 24 -10.33 -1.70 13.00
C VAL A 24 -11.16 -2.96 12.74
N GLY A 25 -12.08 -2.87 11.78
CA GLY A 25 -13.06 -3.93 11.54
C GLY A 25 -14.04 -4.11 12.70
N VAL A 26 -14.94 -5.09 12.56
CA VAL A 26 -15.98 -5.36 13.56
C VAL A 26 -15.54 -6.48 14.51
N GLY A 27 -15.52 -6.19 15.81
CA GLY A 27 -15.30 -7.20 16.87
C GLY A 27 -13.84 -7.54 17.16
N ASN A 28 -12.88 -6.83 16.55
CA ASN A 28 -11.46 -7.03 16.82
C ASN A 28 -11.00 -6.24 18.06
N PRO A 29 -9.97 -6.72 18.77
CA PRO A 29 -9.32 -5.94 19.83
C PRO A 29 -8.71 -4.64 19.27
N PRO A 30 -8.74 -3.53 20.03
CA PRO A 30 -8.16 -2.29 19.57
C PRO A 30 -6.63 -2.30 19.59
N PHE A 31 -6.03 -1.51 18.72
CA PHE A 31 -4.62 -1.12 18.81
C PHE A 31 -4.47 0.11 19.69
N PHE A 32 -3.31 0.23 20.33
CA PHE A 32 -2.96 1.40 21.11
C PHE A 32 -1.66 2.01 20.59
N ILE A 33 -1.71 3.28 20.20
CA ILE A 33 -0.55 4.01 19.69
C ILE A 33 -0.56 5.45 20.16
N GLN A 34 0.62 6.04 20.35
CA GLN A 34 0.69 7.43 20.77
C GLN A 34 0.25 8.38 19.65
N GLN A 35 -0.57 9.38 20.00
CA GLN A 35 -1.07 10.41 19.09
C GLN A 35 0.06 11.03 18.25
N ALA A 36 1.21 11.33 18.87
CA ALA A 36 2.35 11.93 18.19
C ALA A 36 2.87 11.11 16.99
N PHE A 37 2.80 9.78 17.02
CA PHE A 37 3.23 8.95 15.89
C PHE A 37 2.26 9.03 14.71
N LEU A 38 0.96 9.05 14.99
CA LEU A 38 -0.08 9.20 13.97
C LEU A 38 0.03 10.57 13.30
N GLU A 39 0.10 11.64 14.10
CA GLU A 39 0.20 13.02 13.62
C GLU A 39 1.47 13.27 12.82
N ALA A 40 2.60 12.69 13.24
CA ALA A 40 3.85 12.77 12.49
C ALA A 40 3.81 11.99 11.17
N THR A 41 2.79 11.18 10.92
CA THR A 41 2.67 10.35 9.71
C THR A 41 1.71 10.95 8.69
N SER A 42 0.64 11.62 9.12
CA SER A 42 -0.37 12.14 8.22
C SER A 42 -1.11 13.36 8.75
N ASP A 43 -1.33 14.31 7.85
CA ASP A 43 -2.23 15.45 8.05
C ASP A 43 -3.68 15.02 8.33
N PHE A 44 -4.10 13.84 7.83
CA PHE A 44 -5.39 13.24 8.16
C PHE A 44 -5.50 13.02 9.67
N PHE A 45 -4.50 12.41 10.30
CA PHE A 45 -4.52 12.13 11.74
C PHE A 45 -4.39 13.41 12.57
N ILE A 46 -3.64 14.41 12.08
CA ILE A 46 -3.63 15.76 12.69
C ILE A 46 -5.04 16.35 12.68
N ALA A 47 -5.78 16.22 11.57
CA ALA A 47 -7.14 16.71 11.49
C ALA A 47 -8.11 15.92 12.39
N ALA A 48 -8.05 14.59 12.36
CA ALA A 48 -8.95 13.71 13.11
C ALA A 48 -8.77 13.81 14.63
N LEU A 49 -7.52 13.99 15.09
CA LEU A 49 -7.19 14.01 16.52
C LEU A 49 -7.13 15.43 17.11
N ARG A 50 -7.52 16.46 16.34
CA ARG A 50 -7.57 17.84 16.80
C ARG A 50 -8.48 17.96 18.04
N PRO A 51 -7.95 18.44 19.18
CA PRO A 51 -8.76 18.67 20.35
C PRO A 51 -9.90 19.62 20.01
N HIS A 52 -11.13 19.24 20.35
CA HIS A 52 -12.36 20.05 20.26
C HIS A 52 -13.01 20.19 18.87
N MET A 53 -12.42 19.68 17.80
CA MET A 53 -13.06 19.70 16.46
C MET A 53 -13.93 18.48 16.21
N PHE A 54 -13.47 17.31 16.67
CA PHE A 54 -14.09 16.02 16.38
C PHE A 54 -14.25 15.21 17.68
N GLU A 55 -15.27 14.36 17.75
CA GLU A 55 -15.53 13.53 18.94
C GLU A 55 -14.40 12.52 19.16
N GLU A 56 -13.78 12.07 18.08
CA GLU A 56 -12.60 11.21 18.01
C GLU A 56 -11.44 11.80 18.82
N GLY A 57 -11.14 13.09 18.63
CA GLY A 57 -10.08 13.80 19.35
C GLY A 57 -10.38 13.97 20.85
N LYS A 58 -11.66 14.02 21.24
CA LYS A 58 -12.10 14.08 22.65
C LYS A 58 -12.09 12.71 23.31
N ALA A 59 -12.59 11.70 22.62
CA ALA A 59 -12.67 10.32 23.07
C ALA A 59 -11.31 9.60 23.06
N LYS A 60 -10.31 10.18 22.38
CA LYS A 60 -8.99 9.55 22.14
C LYS A 60 -9.13 8.18 21.49
N ARG A 61 -10.11 8.10 20.60
CA ARG A 61 -10.52 6.87 19.93
C ARG A 61 -10.76 7.14 18.45
N LEU A 62 -10.27 6.25 17.61
CA LEU A 62 -10.53 6.22 16.17
C LEU A 62 -11.19 4.89 15.81
N ASP A 63 -12.28 4.95 15.07
CA ASP A 63 -13.04 3.78 14.63
C ASP A 63 -13.02 3.68 13.11
N PHE A 64 -12.55 2.54 12.59
CA PHE A 64 -12.44 2.23 11.16
C PHE A 64 -13.08 0.86 10.87
N PRO A 65 -14.42 0.75 10.98
CA PRO A 65 -15.09 -0.54 10.88
C PRO A 65 -15.06 -1.15 9.47
N GLU A 66 -14.90 -0.33 8.43
CA GLU A 66 -14.81 -0.81 7.04
C GLU A 66 -13.39 -1.21 6.62
N ASP A 67 -12.38 -0.89 7.44
CA ASP A 67 -10.98 -1.11 7.08
C ASP A 67 -10.49 -2.52 7.36
N ASP A 68 -9.50 -2.94 6.56
CA ASP A 68 -8.86 -4.24 6.68
C ASP A 68 -7.84 -4.26 7.83
N LEU A 69 -8.01 -5.23 8.74
CA LEU A 69 -7.20 -5.37 9.94
C LEU A 69 -5.73 -5.65 9.63
N GLU A 70 -5.44 -6.49 8.64
CA GLU A 70 -4.07 -6.85 8.27
C GLU A 70 -3.35 -5.64 7.66
N ALA A 71 -4.01 -4.91 6.76
CA ALA A 71 -3.48 -3.69 6.17
C ALA A 71 -3.18 -2.62 7.22
N TRP A 72 -4.04 -2.50 8.24
CA TRP A 72 -3.77 -1.64 9.40
C TRP A 72 -2.57 -2.10 10.22
N GLY A 73 -2.40 -3.40 10.43
CA GLY A 73 -1.20 -3.96 11.06
C GLY A 73 0.08 -3.52 10.32
N VAL A 74 0.07 -3.60 8.98
CA VAL A 74 1.18 -3.11 8.14
C VAL A 74 1.38 -1.60 8.28
N LEU A 75 0.29 -0.82 8.29
CA LEU A 75 0.34 0.63 8.49
C LEU A 75 0.95 1.02 9.85
N LEU A 76 0.60 0.30 10.93
CA LEU A 76 1.19 0.55 12.26
C LEU A 76 2.70 0.26 12.27
N VAL A 77 3.13 -0.83 11.63
CA VAL A 77 4.57 -1.11 11.45
C VAL A 77 5.23 0.03 10.67
N TYR A 78 4.60 0.50 9.60
CA TYR A 78 5.11 1.63 8.82
C TYR A 78 5.18 2.93 9.63
N ILE A 79 4.18 3.25 10.43
CA ILE A 79 4.16 4.45 11.29
C ILE A 79 5.37 4.43 12.24
N LEU A 80 5.67 3.27 12.83
CA LEU A 80 6.74 3.11 13.81
C LEU A 80 8.13 3.02 13.17
N GLN A 81 8.25 2.36 12.02
CA GLN A 81 9.56 2.01 11.41
C GLN A 81 9.88 2.76 10.12
N ARG A 82 8.90 3.48 9.55
CA ARG A 82 8.96 4.15 8.24
C ARG A 82 9.28 3.22 7.07
N ARG A 83 9.00 1.93 7.24
CA ARG A 83 9.25 0.87 6.25
C ARG A 83 8.13 -0.16 6.31
N VAL A 84 7.75 -0.67 5.14
CA VAL A 84 6.84 -1.81 5.04
C VAL A 84 7.61 -3.14 5.20
N PRO A 85 6.97 -4.23 5.67
CA PRO A 85 7.59 -5.54 5.78
C PRO A 85 8.07 -6.08 4.42
N CYS A 86 9.26 -6.69 4.39
CA CYS A 86 9.85 -7.16 3.13
C CYS A 86 9.05 -8.29 2.47
N ASN A 87 8.38 -9.11 3.26
CA ASN A 87 7.51 -10.20 2.80
C ASN A 87 6.14 -9.70 2.29
N LEU A 88 5.80 -8.41 2.42
CA LEU A 88 4.54 -7.86 1.90
C LEU A 88 4.35 -8.16 0.40
N ARG A 89 5.44 -8.23 -0.36
CA ARG A 89 5.44 -8.58 -1.80
C ARG A 89 4.86 -9.96 -2.13
N GLU A 90 4.77 -10.85 -1.14
CA GLU A 90 4.22 -12.20 -1.29
C GLU A 90 2.68 -12.20 -1.16
N HIS A 91 2.10 -11.05 -0.79
CA HIS A 91 0.68 -10.87 -0.51
C HIS A 91 0.11 -9.72 -1.35
N GLU A 92 -0.24 -10.01 -2.61
CA GLU A 92 -0.67 -8.98 -3.57
C GLU A 92 -1.96 -8.26 -3.16
N GLU A 93 -2.95 -8.99 -2.63
CA GLU A 93 -4.18 -8.39 -2.12
C GLU A 93 -3.89 -7.43 -0.96
N LEU A 94 -3.03 -7.84 -0.03
CA LEU A 94 -2.61 -7.00 1.09
C LEU A 94 -1.83 -5.77 0.61
N CYS A 95 -0.99 -5.89 -0.44
CA CYS A 95 -0.36 -4.73 -1.07
C CYS A 95 -1.42 -3.74 -1.59
N THR A 96 -2.46 -4.24 -2.26
CA THR A 96 -3.55 -3.40 -2.78
C THR A 96 -4.33 -2.72 -1.65
N ARG A 97 -4.62 -3.42 -0.55
CA ARG A 97 -5.27 -2.82 0.63
C ARG A 97 -4.38 -1.79 1.32
N CYS A 98 -3.07 -2.06 1.46
CA CYS A 98 -2.11 -1.09 1.97
C CYS A 98 -2.03 0.16 1.08
N TRP A 99 -2.05 -0.02 -0.24
CA TRP A 99 -2.11 1.10 -1.18
C TRP A 99 -3.37 1.95 -0.95
N GLN A 100 -4.53 1.31 -0.79
CA GLN A 100 -5.80 1.99 -0.49
C GLN A 100 -5.72 2.79 0.81
N LEU A 101 -5.22 2.21 1.91
CA LEU A 101 -5.08 2.92 3.19
C LEU A 101 -4.13 4.13 3.05
N GLY A 102 -3.02 3.96 2.33
CA GLY A 102 -2.10 5.06 2.06
C GLY A 102 -2.74 6.20 1.25
N ASP A 103 -3.67 5.89 0.36
CA ASP A 103 -4.43 6.91 -0.37
C ASP A 103 -5.49 7.57 0.53
N ALA A 104 -6.31 6.78 1.23
CA ALA A 104 -7.38 7.24 2.12
C ALA A 104 -6.86 8.14 3.24
N TYR A 105 -5.74 7.76 3.85
CA TYR A 105 -5.13 8.53 4.94
C TYR A 105 -4.08 9.52 4.47
N SER A 106 -3.96 9.78 3.17
CA SER A 106 -3.01 10.76 2.63
C SER A 106 -1.56 10.53 3.12
N ILE A 107 -1.06 9.29 2.96
CA ILE A 107 0.31 8.87 3.30
C ILE A 107 1.01 8.41 2.00
N PRO A 108 1.50 9.34 1.17
CA PRO A 108 2.00 9.04 -0.17
C PRO A 108 3.16 8.04 -0.18
N GLU A 109 4.07 8.10 0.78
CA GLU A 109 5.23 7.23 0.87
C GLU A 109 4.84 5.79 1.22
N PHE A 110 3.86 5.59 2.10
CA PHE A 110 3.32 4.26 2.40
C PHE A 110 2.62 3.67 1.18
N ARG A 111 1.78 4.48 0.53
CA ARG A 111 1.09 4.14 -0.71
C ARG A 111 2.09 3.73 -1.80
N ASP A 112 3.15 4.51 -2.02
CA ASP A 112 4.15 4.25 -3.04
C ASP A 112 5.01 3.01 -2.68
N GLN A 113 5.33 2.76 -1.41
CA GLN A 113 5.99 1.52 -0.99
C GLN A 113 5.12 0.28 -1.26
N ALA A 114 3.82 0.31 -0.90
CA ALA A 114 2.90 -0.76 -1.22
C ALA A 114 2.81 -1.03 -2.73
N MET A 115 2.79 0.03 -3.55
CA MET A 115 2.85 -0.08 -5.01
C MET A 115 4.14 -0.73 -5.50
N ILE A 116 5.29 -0.36 -4.95
CA ILE A 116 6.58 -0.95 -5.33
C ILE A 116 6.60 -2.44 -4.98
N HIS A 117 6.07 -2.85 -3.83
CA HIS A 117 5.98 -4.26 -3.44
C HIS A 117 5.08 -5.05 -4.39
N LEU A 118 3.94 -4.46 -4.78
CA LEU A 118 3.06 -5.04 -5.78
C LEU A 118 3.80 -5.20 -7.11
N VAL A 119 4.41 -4.16 -7.68
CA VAL A 119 5.18 -4.27 -8.94
C VAL A 119 6.38 -5.23 -8.82
N SER A 120 7.03 -5.29 -7.66
CA SER A 120 8.22 -6.12 -7.44
C SER A 120 7.89 -7.61 -7.35
N SER A 121 6.68 -7.98 -6.90
CA SER A 121 6.22 -9.38 -6.98
C SER A 121 6.22 -9.87 -8.43
N HIS A 122 6.05 -8.96 -9.40
CA HIS A 122 5.92 -9.31 -10.81
C HIS A 122 7.25 -9.50 -11.51
N ARG A 123 8.28 -8.78 -11.06
CA ARG A 123 9.62 -8.86 -11.65
C ARG A 123 10.27 -10.24 -11.47
N THR A 124 9.70 -11.12 -10.62
CA THR A 124 10.12 -12.52 -10.48
C THR A 124 9.39 -13.49 -11.42
N GLY A 125 8.53 -12.99 -12.32
CA GLY A 125 7.78 -13.79 -13.31
C GLY A 125 6.34 -14.10 -12.93
N HIS A 126 5.80 -13.45 -11.88
CA HIS A 126 4.39 -13.58 -11.51
C HIS A 126 3.57 -12.45 -12.14
N VAL A 127 2.37 -12.76 -12.62
CA VAL A 127 1.40 -11.75 -13.08
C VAL A 127 0.47 -11.44 -11.91
N ILE A 128 0.06 -10.17 -11.74
CA ILE A 128 -0.94 -9.76 -10.74
C ILE A 128 -2.10 -10.75 -10.81
N THR A 129 -2.44 -11.32 -9.66
CA THR A 129 -3.57 -12.22 -9.56
C THR A 129 -4.85 -11.49 -9.96
N ARG A 130 -5.81 -12.23 -10.55
CA ARG A 130 -7.12 -11.67 -10.93
C ARG A 130 -7.81 -11.01 -9.73
N GLN A 131 -7.62 -11.56 -8.52
CA GLN A 131 -8.15 -11.03 -7.27
C GLN A 131 -7.53 -9.67 -6.92
N ALA A 132 -6.18 -9.57 -6.93
CA ALA A 132 -5.50 -8.30 -6.67
C ALA A 132 -5.83 -7.22 -7.72
N ALA A 133 -5.91 -7.60 -9.01
CA ALA A 133 -6.37 -6.69 -10.07
C ALA A 133 -7.80 -6.20 -9.81
N THR A 134 -8.73 -7.11 -9.56
CA THR A 134 -10.15 -6.77 -9.32
C THR A 134 -10.30 -5.87 -8.11
N LEU A 135 -9.55 -6.14 -7.04
CA LEU A 135 -9.54 -5.28 -5.86
C LEU A 135 -8.96 -3.90 -6.20
N GLY A 136 -7.83 -3.84 -6.91
CA GLY A 136 -7.19 -2.59 -7.32
C GLY A 136 -8.11 -1.70 -8.15
N LEU A 137 -8.96 -2.29 -8.98
CA LEU A 137 -9.99 -1.57 -9.75
C LEU A 137 -11.16 -1.10 -8.88
N LYS A 138 -11.55 -1.86 -7.86
CA LYS A 138 -12.63 -1.43 -6.96
C LYS A 138 -12.22 -0.23 -6.11
N VAL A 139 -10.97 -0.20 -5.65
CA VAL A 139 -10.52 0.73 -4.61
C VAL A 139 -9.82 1.98 -5.13
N SER A 140 -9.35 1.97 -6.38
CA SER A 140 -8.57 3.10 -6.91
C SER A 140 -9.44 4.15 -7.60
N ALA A 141 -9.02 5.41 -7.63
CA ALA A 141 -9.69 6.41 -8.46
C ALA A 141 -9.34 6.23 -9.96
N PRO A 142 -10.19 6.70 -10.89
CA PRO A 142 -9.80 6.87 -12.29
C PRO A 142 -8.53 7.73 -12.40
N ASN A 143 -7.66 7.39 -13.34
CA ASN A 143 -6.35 7.99 -13.61
C ASN A 143 -5.29 7.84 -12.49
N SER A 144 -5.58 7.06 -11.45
CA SER A 144 -4.59 6.79 -10.40
C SER A 144 -3.46 5.88 -10.90
N LYS A 145 -2.31 5.91 -10.22
CA LYS A 145 -1.18 5.02 -10.54
C LYS A 145 -1.58 3.53 -10.43
N MET A 146 -2.46 3.18 -9.48
CA MET A 146 -2.99 1.82 -9.32
C MET A 146 -3.85 1.43 -10.51
N ARG A 147 -4.76 2.31 -10.95
CA ARG A 147 -5.62 2.04 -12.10
C ARG A 147 -4.81 1.78 -13.36
N ARG A 148 -3.78 2.59 -13.56
CA ARG A 148 -2.83 2.41 -14.66
C ARG A 148 -2.07 1.10 -14.57
N LEU A 149 -1.56 0.72 -13.39
CA LEU A 149 -0.86 -0.55 -13.20
C LEU A 149 -1.76 -1.72 -13.57
N VAL A 150 -2.98 -1.77 -13.02
CA VAL A 150 -3.91 -2.88 -13.30
C VAL A 150 -4.30 -2.92 -14.78
N ALA A 151 -4.49 -1.77 -15.43
CA ALA A 151 -4.77 -1.71 -16.87
C ALA A 151 -3.59 -2.25 -17.71
N GLU A 152 -2.35 -1.91 -17.35
CA GLU A 152 -1.14 -2.41 -18.01
C GLU A 152 -0.98 -3.93 -17.84
N GLU A 153 -1.20 -4.46 -16.63
CA GLU A 153 -1.14 -5.89 -16.35
C GLU A 153 -2.25 -6.68 -17.06
N LEU A 154 -3.47 -6.15 -17.06
CA LEU A 154 -4.59 -6.77 -17.77
C LEU A 154 -4.30 -6.84 -19.27
N ALA A 155 -3.84 -5.75 -19.87
CA ALA A 155 -3.48 -5.71 -21.28
C ALA A 155 -2.33 -6.67 -21.62
N PHE A 156 -1.34 -6.82 -20.73
CA PHE A 156 -0.25 -7.76 -20.90
C PHE A 156 -0.74 -9.22 -20.88
N LYS A 157 -1.50 -9.59 -19.85
CA LYS A 157 -2.06 -10.94 -19.70
C LYS A 157 -2.93 -11.32 -20.89
N MET A 158 -3.72 -10.39 -21.41
CA MET A 158 -4.55 -10.63 -22.58
C MET A 158 -3.75 -10.88 -23.86
N LYS A 159 -2.63 -10.16 -24.04
CA LYS A 159 -1.72 -10.40 -25.16
C LYS A 159 -1.16 -11.83 -25.10
N GLU A 160 -0.82 -12.31 -23.90
CA GLU A 160 -0.31 -13.67 -23.66
C GLU A 160 -1.40 -14.76 -23.83
N GLU A 161 -2.60 -14.55 -23.30
CA GLU A 161 -3.73 -15.47 -23.44
C GLU A 161 -4.19 -15.60 -24.89
N ARG A 162 -4.18 -14.49 -25.64
CA ARG A 162 -4.47 -14.50 -27.08
C ARG A 162 -3.39 -15.24 -27.86
N ALA A 163 -2.12 -15.08 -27.50
CA ALA A 163 -1.02 -15.84 -28.11
C ALA A 163 -1.09 -17.34 -27.80
N SER A 164 -1.62 -17.71 -26.63
CA SER A 164 -1.78 -19.12 -26.21
C SER A 164 -3.13 -19.75 -26.60
N GLY A 165 -4.03 -19.01 -27.27
CA GLY A 165 -5.33 -19.53 -27.71
C GLY A 165 -6.34 -19.81 -26.60
N ARG A 166 -6.07 -19.33 -25.37
CA ARG A 166 -6.91 -19.58 -24.16
C ARG A 166 -7.87 -18.43 -23.84
N PHE A 167 -8.01 -17.46 -24.72
CA PHE A 167 -8.73 -16.21 -24.45
C PHE A 167 -10.25 -16.36 -24.57
N VAL A 168 -10.99 -15.96 -23.52
CA VAL A 168 -12.45 -15.82 -23.51
C VAL A 168 -12.81 -14.35 -23.29
N MET A 169 -13.34 -13.70 -24.33
CA MET A 169 -13.63 -12.24 -24.34
C MET A 169 -14.64 -11.81 -23.26
N LYS A 170 -15.51 -12.72 -22.82
CA LYS A 170 -16.59 -12.43 -21.87
C LYS A 170 -16.09 -11.99 -20.48
N ASP A 171 -14.97 -12.55 -20.01
CA ASP A 171 -14.37 -12.18 -18.72
C ASP A 171 -13.88 -10.72 -18.69
N LEU A 172 -13.52 -10.18 -19.86
CA LEU A 172 -13.02 -8.83 -20.02
C LEU A 172 -14.14 -7.80 -19.91
N GLU A 173 -15.23 -8.02 -20.65
CA GLU A 173 -16.39 -7.11 -20.67
C GLU A 173 -16.98 -7.00 -19.26
N GLU A 174 -17.11 -8.12 -18.55
CA GLU A 174 -17.56 -8.13 -17.15
C GLU A 174 -16.62 -7.37 -16.20
N THR A 175 -15.30 -7.41 -16.44
CA THR A 175 -14.31 -6.73 -15.59
C THR A 175 -14.14 -5.24 -15.95
N ILE A 176 -14.32 -4.87 -17.22
CA ILE A 176 -14.06 -3.52 -17.74
C ILE A 176 -15.33 -2.64 -17.74
N ASP A 177 -16.49 -3.15 -18.18
CA ASP A 177 -17.71 -2.34 -18.30
C ASP A 177 -18.31 -1.97 -16.94
N GLY A 178 -18.12 -2.81 -15.92
CA GLY A 178 -18.64 -2.54 -14.59
C GLY A 178 -17.86 -1.51 -13.76
N GLN A 179 -16.63 -1.13 -14.18
CA GLN A 179 -15.70 -0.37 -13.32
C GLN A 179 -15.02 0.83 -14.00
N GLY A 180 -15.53 1.28 -15.16
CA GLY A 180 -15.07 2.53 -15.79
C GLY A 180 -13.62 2.49 -16.31
N MET A 181 -13.13 1.30 -16.70
CA MET A 181 -11.76 1.09 -17.18
C MET A 181 -11.50 1.15 -18.70
N PRO A 182 -12.48 1.29 -19.64
CA PRO A 182 -12.20 1.18 -21.08
C PRO A 182 -11.07 2.10 -21.57
N GLY A 183 -11.04 3.35 -21.11
CA GLY A 183 -10.04 4.34 -21.55
C GLY A 183 -8.61 3.97 -21.14
N GLU A 184 -8.40 3.60 -19.88
CA GLU A 184 -7.07 3.24 -19.39
C GLU A 184 -6.56 1.93 -19.97
N TYR A 185 -7.47 0.97 -20.18
CA TYR A 185 -7.15 -0.27 -20.86
C TYR A 185 -6.72 -0.03 -22.32
N LEU A 186 -7.46 0.80 -23.07
CA LEU A 186 -7.09 1.13 -24.45
C LEU A 186 -5.71 1.81 -24.53
N LEU A 187 -5.43 2.74 -23.61
CA LEU A 187 -4.13 3.39 -23.49
C LEU A 187 -3.02 2.39 -23.12
N ALA A 188 -3.30 1.42 -22.25
CA ALA A 188 -2.37 0.35 -21.92
C ALA A 188 -2.06 -0.55 -23.12
N VAL A 189 -3.09 -0.96 -23.88
CA VAL A 189 -2.94 -1.76 -25.09
C VAL A 189 -2.12 -1.02 -26.16
N GLU A 190 -2.37 0.27 -26.36
CA GLU A 190 -1.59 1.11 -27.27
C GLU A 190 -0.12 1.13 -26.88
N ARG A 191 0.20 1.37 -25.60
CA ARG A 191 1.57 1.33 -25.08
C ARG A 191 2.27 -0.02 -25.29
N LEU A 192 1.54 -1.13 -25.23
CA LEU A 192 2.09 -2.48 -25.45
C LEU A 192 2.31 -2.82 -26.94
N LYS A 193 1.66 -2.11 -27.87
CA LYS A 193 1.88 -2.26 -29.33
C LYS A 193 3.21 -1.66 -29.76
N ASP A 194 3.65 -0.59 -29.10
CA ASP A 194 4.92 0.10 -29.38
C ASP A 194 6.18 -0.64 -28.86
N GLY A 195 6.05 -1.93 -28.49
CA GLY A 195 7.17 -2.77 -28.08
C GLY A 195 7.58 -2.67 -26.60
N GLY A 196 6.85 -1.92 -25.77
CA GLY A 196 7.12 -1.82 -24.34
C GLY A 196 6.63 -3.05 -23.55
N ARG A 197 7.49 -3.61 -22.70
CA ARG A 197 7.00 -4.21 -21.43
C ARG A 197 6.39 -3.08 -20.58
N PRO A 198 5.50 -3.37 -19.59
CA PRO A 198 5.06 -2.36 -18.63
C PRO A 198 6.27 -1.57 -18.12
N ARG A 199 6.23 -0.23 -18.25
CA ARG A 199 7.42 0.61 -18.05
C ARG A 199 7.91 0.46 -16.61
N GLU A 200 9.23 0.46 -16.44
CA GLU A 200 9.85 0.59 -15.13
C GLU A 200 9.25 1.78 -14.37
N PHE A 201 8.80 1.52 -13.14
CA PHE A 201 8.26 2.57 -12.28
C PHE A 201 9.41 3.49 -11.84
N GLN A 202 9.73 4.52 -12.62
CA GLN A 202 10.62 5.60 -12.20
C GLN A 202 9.83 6.60 -11.33
N GLY A 203 9.66 6.23 -10.07
CA GLY A 203 9.23 7.19 -9.05
C GLY A 203 10.43 7.93 -8.49
N ARG A 204 10.54 9.24 -8.77
CA ARG A 204 11.38 10.13 -7.95
C ARG A 204 10.65 10.39 -6.65
N THR A 205 11.00 9.67 -5.59
CA THR A 205 10.69 10.06 -4.22
C THR A 205 11.86 10.89 -3.71
N THR A 206 11.60 12.14 -3.34
CA THR A 206 12.55 13.03 -2.68
C THR A 206 13.19 12.33 -1.48
N GLY A 207 14.42 11.84 -1.67
CA GLY A 207 15.25 11.26 -0.61
C GLY A 207 15.76 9.83 -0.82
N ILE A 208 15.26 9.07 -1.81
CA ILE A 208 15.81 7.74 -2.13
C ILE A 208 15.96 7.61 -3.65
N GLU A 209 17.18 7.75 -4.16
CA GLU A 209 17.51 7.28 -5.50
C GLU A 209 17.51 5.75 -5.49
N VAL A 210 16.43 5.13 -5.95
CA VAL A 210 16.37 3.69 -6.17
C VAL A 210 17.07 3.38 -7.50
N TYR A 211 18.40 3.24 -7.48
CA TYR A 211 19.14 2.60 -8.57
C TYR A 211 19.06 1.09 -8.40
N LEU A 212 18.10 0.44 -9.06
CA LEU A 212 18.12 -1.02 -9.18
C LEU A 212 18.97 -1.40 -10.38
N ASN A 213 20.29 -1.41 -10.17
CA ASN A 213 21.22 -1.97 -11.14
C ASN A 213 21.20 -3.50 -11.04
N VAL A 214 21.09 -4.15 -12.19
CA VAL A 214 20.98 -5.61 -12.30
C VAL A 214 22.34 -6.22 -11.96
N GLY A 215 22.52 -6.61 -10.70
CA GLY A 215 23.68 -7.38 -10.27
C GLY A 215 24.15 -7.02 -8.87
N ARG A 216 24.08 -8.00 -7.97
CA ARG A 216 24.52 -7.99 -6.56
C ARG A 216 23.74 -7.11 -5.59
N LEU A 217 22.96 -7.77 -4.73
CA LEU A 217 22.94 -7.44 -3.30
C LEU A 217 22.51 -8.67 -2.49
N ASP A 218 23.53 -9.48 -2.22
CA ASP A 218 23.61 -10.40 -1.10
C ASP A 218 23.81 -9.60 0.20
N PHE A 219 23.17 -10.07 1.29
CA PHE A 219 23.37 -9.71 2.71
C PHE A 219 22.89 -8.34 3.23
N LEU A 220 21.88 -8.35 4.11
CA LEU A 220 21.95 -7.94 5.53
C LEU A 220 20.54 -7.70 6.09
N VAL A 221 19.86 -8.74 6.59
CA VAL A 221 18.87 -8.58 7.66
C VAL A 221 18.98 -9.76 8.61
N GLY A 222 19.32 -9.46 9.86
CA GLY A 222 19.45 -10.42 10.96
C GLY A 222 18.15 -11.19 11.18
N LYS A 223 18.29 -12.49 11.42
CA LYS A 223 17.23 -13.51 11.44
C LYS A 223 16.26 -13.45 12.64
N ASP A 224 16.25 -12.39 13.45
CA ASP A 224 15.66 -12.48 14.80
C ASP A 224 14.44 -11.60 15.11
N LEU A 225 13.78 -10.97 14.14
CA LEU A 225 12.48 -10.31 14.39
C LEU A 225 11.25 -10.95 13.73
N ALA A 226 11.42 -12.00 12.91
CA ALA A 226 10.30 -12.69 12.27
C ALA A 226 9.55 -13.68 13.20
N ARG A 227 9.87 -13.72 14.50
CA ARG A 227 9.33 -14.72 15.44
C ARG A 227 8.27 -14.22 16.42
N GLN A 228 7.79 -12.97 16.31
CA GLN A 228 6.88 -12.40 17.32
C GLN A 228 5.57 -11.81 16.79
N LEU A 229 5.14 -12.16 15.57
CA LEU A 229 3.76 -11.94 15.15
C LEU A 229 3.05 -13.30 15.09
N PRO A 230 2.10 -13.58 16.01
CA PRO A 230 1.32 -14.80 15.92
C PRO A 230 0.34 -14.65 14.75
N PHE A 231 0.66 -15.31 13.63
CA PHE A 231 -0.31 -15.60 12.59
C PHE A 231 -1.34 -16.56 13.20
N TYR A 232 -2.51 -16.03 13.57
CA TYR A 232 -3.68 -16.84 13.85
C TYR A 232 -4.29 -17.24 12.50
N LEU A 233 -3.96 -18.44 12.05
CA LEU A 233 -4.68 -19.18 11.01
C LEU A 233 -5.12 -20.48 11.67
N ASP A 234 -6.43 -20.60 11.93
CA ASP A 234 -7.11 -21.89 12.03
C ASP A 234 -7.49 -22.35 10.61
#